data_AF-A0A947P032-F1
#
_entry.id   AF-A0A947P032-F1
#
_cell.length_a   1.000
_cell.length_b   1.000
_cell.length_c   1.000
_cell.angle_alpha   90.00
_cell.angle_beta   90.00
_cell.angle_gamma   90.00
#
_symmetry.space_group_name_H-M   'P 1'
#
loop_
_entity.id
_entity.type
_entity.pdbx_description
1 polymer ?
#
loop_
_entity_poly.entity_id
_entity_poly.type
_entity_poly.pdbx_seq_one_letter_code
_entity_poly.pdbx_strand_id
1 'polypeptide(L)'
;MGKIITYKQEGARGIFSQIKLNNGDRVLISIAAGEIKIFKMKFLGLVPGSTIWQYPSLHKFFELTQENGYEDMPLDVLVNKVKNFDSIDQLQRELSNFITNLKSNKQ
;
A
#
# COMPACT_ATOMS: atom_id res chain seq x y z
N MET A 1 -16.04 -3.79 0.20
CA MET A 1 -14.78 -3.87 -0.55
C MET A 1 -14.47 -2.47 -1.08
N GLY A 2 -13.28 -1.98 -0.75
CA GLY A 2 -12.82 -0.64 -1.11
C GLY A 2 -12.72 -0.46 -2.62
N LYS A 3 -12.91 0.78 -3.08
CA LYS A 3 -12.91 1.14 -4.49
C LYS A 3 -11.56 1.69 -4.90
N ILE A 4 -10.94 1.09 -5.92
CA ILE A 4 -9.78 1.68 -6.60
C ILE A 4 -10.27 2.91 -7.38
N ILE A 5 -9.75 4.09 -7.02
CA ILE A 5 -10.10 5.37 -7.65
C ILE A 5 -9.18 5.66 -8.83
N THR A 6 -7.88 5.44 -8.63
CA THR A 6 -6.84 5.66 -9.63
C THR A 6 -5.81 4.55 -9.49
N TYR A 7 -5.30 4.05 -10.60
CA TYR A 7 -4.16 3.14 -10.66
C TYR A 7 -3.22 3.66 -11.75
N LYS A 8 -1.97 3.94 -11.40
CA LYS A 8 -0.94 4.41 -12.34
C LYS A 8 0.37 3.69 -12.10
N GLN A 9 0.92 3.14 -13.18
CA GLN A 9 2.21 2.45 -13.19
C GLN A 9 3.01 2.93 -14.40
N GLU A 10 3.26 4.23 -14.49
CA GLU A 10 3.86 4.88 -15.67
C GLU A 10 5.35 5.23 -15.43
N GLY A 11 6.16 4.28 -14.97
CA GLY A 11 7.63 4.44 -14.85
C GLY A 11 8.06 5.78 -14.21
N ALA A 12 8.69 6.65 -15.01
CA ALA A 12 9.17 7.98 -14.59
C ALA A 12 8.08 8.95 -14.10
N ARG A 13 6.81 8.74 -14.45
CA ARG A 13 5.65 9.56 -14.00
C ARG A 13 5.08 9.11 -12.66
N GLY A 14 5.66 8.06 -12.06
CA GLY A 14 5.32 7.57 -10.74
C GLY A 14 4.46 6.30 -10.77
N ILE A 15 4.62 5.49 -9.72
CA ILE A 15 3.88 4.25 -9.50
C ILE A 15 3.01 4.48 -8.25
N PHE A 16 1.70 4.63 -8.43
CA PHE A 16 0.79 4.91 -7.32
C PHE A 16 -0.64 4.46 -7.58
N SER A 17 -1.40 4.28 -6.51
CA SER A 17 -2.82 3.94 -6.55
C SER A 17 -3.57 4.65 -5.43
N GLN A 18 -4.74 5.20 -5.75
CA GLN A 18 -5.64 5.79 -4.76
C GLN A 18 -6.81 4.84 -4.52
N ILE A 19 -7.10 4.57 -3.25
CA ILE A 19 -8.16 3.65 -2.81
C ILE A 19 -9.09 4.37 -1.87
N LYS A 20 -10.41 4.22 -2.08
CA LYS A 20 -11.45 4.58 -1.11
C LYS A 20 -11.77 3.34 -0.27
N LEU A 21 -11.56 3.42 1.04
CA LEU A 21 -11.88 2.38 2.01
C LEU A 21 -13.40 2.28 2.26
N ASN A 22 -13.86 1.23 2.94
CA ASN A 22 -15.30 1.00 3.13
C ASN A 22 -15.97 2.08 3.99
N ASN A 23 -15.26 2.64 4.98
CA ASN A 23 -15.74 3.75 5.79
C ASN A 23 -15.76 5.12 5.06
N GLY A 24 -15.29 5.17 3.81
CA GLY A 24 -15.25 6.37 2.99
C GLY A 24 -13.92 7.13 3.02
N ASP A 25 -12.99 6.77 3.91
CA ASP A 25 -11.63 7.29 3.90
C ASP A 25 -10.93 7.02 2.58
N ARG A 26 -9.95 7.85 2.23
CA ARG A 26 -9.14 7.65 1.04
C ARG A 26 -7.68 7.58 1.40
N VAL A 27 -6.98 6.67 0.74
CA VAL A 27 -5.54 6.47 0.89
C VAL A 27 -4.86 6.49 -0.47
N LEU A 28 -3.60 6.94 -0.48
CA LEU A 28 -2.72 6.90 -1.65
C LEU A 28 -1.55 5.98 -1.33
N ILE A 29 -1.42 4.88 -2.06
CA ILE A 29 -0.24 4.03 -2.08
C ILE A 29 0.70 4.62 -3.13
N SER A 30 1.91 5.00 -2.74
CA SER A 30 2.90 5.62 -3.60
C SER A 30 4.22 4.85 -3.50
N ILE A 31 4.78 4.50 -4.64
CA ILE A 31 6.11 3.91 -4.78
C ILE A 31 6.97 4.91 -5.53
N ALA A 32 7.94 5.50 -4.82
CA ALA A 32 8.82 6.53 -5.36
C ALA A 32 10.17 6.49 -4.67
N ALA A 33 11.23 6.84 -5.40
CA ALA A 33 12.61 6.91 -4.89
C ALA A 33 13.09 5.64 -4.13
N GLY A 34 12.59 4.45 -4.52
CA GLY A 34 12.94 3.19 -3.87
C GLY A 34 12.23 2.92 -2.55
N GLU A 35 11.26 3.74 -2.15
CA GLU A 35 10.45 3.56 -0.94
C GLU A 35 8.97 3.35 -1.28
N ILE A 36 8.23 2.78 -0.33
CA ILE A 36 6.77 2.64 -0.40
C ILE A 36 6.16 3.46 0.73
N LYS A 37 5.19 4.32 0.40
CA LYS A 37 4.45 5.12 1.38
C LYS A 37 2.97 5.02 1.13
N ILE A 38 2.20 4.95 2.21
CA ILE A 38 0.75 5.08 2.18
C ILE A 38 0.38 6.35 2.92
N PHE A 39 -0.31 7.24 2.22
CA PHE A 39 -0.77 8.52 2.76
C PHE A 39 -2.27 8.46 3.03
N LYS A 40 -2.71 9.05 4.15
CA LYS A 40 -4.12 9.43 4.34
C LYS A 40 -4.42 10.62 3.44
N MET A 41 -5.44 10.54 2.61
CA MET A 41 -5.85 11.67 1.76
C MET A 41 -6.75 12.64 2.54
N LYS A 42 -6.55 13.94 2.30
CA LYS A 42 -7.37 15.04 2.83
C LYS A 42 -8.22 15.66 1.72
N PHE A 43 -9.08 16.62 2.07
CA PHE A 43 -9.90 17.39 1.13
C PHE A 43 -10.63 16.49 0.12
N LEU A 44 -11.43 15.54 0.62
CA LEU A 44 -12.19 14.58 -0.20
C LEU A 44 -11.34 13.75 -1.18
N GLY A 45 -10.03 13.58 -0.92
CA GLY A 45 -9.15 12.78 -1.76
C GLY A 45 -8.23 13.56 -2.69
N LEU A 46 -8.18 14.88 -2.59
CA LEU A 46 -7.41 15.72 -3.51
C LEU A 46 -5.94 15.90 -3.11
N VAL A 47 -5.62 15.85 -1.81
CA VAL A 47 -4.27 16.16 -1.32
C VAL A 47 -3.77 15.04 -0.40
N PRO A 48 -2.55 14.52 -0.60
CA PRO A 48 -1.90 13.64 0.36
C PRO A 48 -1.71 14.36 1.70
N GLY A 49 -2.18 13.74 2.77
CA GLY A 49 -2.01 14.20 4.15
C GLY A 49 -0.82 13.53 4.82
N SER A 50 -1.04 13.01 6.02
CA SER A 50 0.00 12.31 6.78
C SER A 50 0.30 10.93 6.20
N THR A 51 1.57 10.54 6.27
CA THR A 51 1.98 9.14 6.06
C THR A 51 1.40 8.29 7.19
N ILE A 52 0.63 7.26 6.83
CA ILE A 52 0.04 6.32 7.79
C ILE A 52 0.82 5.01 7.85
N TRP A 53 1.58 4.68 6.81
CA TRP A 53 2.45 3.53 6.76
C TRP A 53 3.59 3.78 5.76
N GLN A 54 4.76 3.21 6.04
CA GLN A 54 5.91 3.27 5.13
C GLN A 54 6.73 1.98 5.17
N TYR A 55 7.38 1.68 4.05
CA TYR A 55 8.41 0.67 3.96
C TYR A 55 9.63 1.24 3.23
N PRO A 56 10.83 1.17 3.83
CA PRO A 56 12.00 1.95 3.40
C PRO A 56 12.73 1.38 2.17
N SER A 57 12.36 0.19 1.69
CA SER A 57 13.04 -0.42 0.53
C SER A 57 12.06 -1.21 -0.33
N LEU A 58 11.78 -0.69 -1.52
CA LEU A 58 10.96 -1.35 -2.54
C LEU A 58 11.55 -2.71 -2.92
N HIS A 59 12.87 -2.79 -3.08
CA HIS A 59 13.56 -4.03 -3.44
C HIS A 59 13.37 -5.11 -2.36
N LYS A 60 13.66 -4.79 -1.09
CA LYS A 60 13.44 -5.73 0.01
C LYS A 60 11.97 -6.11 0.19
N PHE A 61 11.05 -5.17 -0.05
CA PHE A 61 9.63 -5.50 -0.02
C PHE A 61 9.27 -6.49 -1.12
N PHE A 62 9.79 -6.28 -2.33
CA PHE A 62 9.53 -7.15 -3.47
C PHE A 62 10.10 -8.56 -3.25
N GLU A 63 11.36 -8.67 -2.82
CA GLU A 63 11.97 -9.96 -2.42
C GLU A 63 11.13 -10.65 -1.35
N LEU A 64 10.74 -9.93 -0.30
CA LEU A 64 9.95 -10.46 0.80
C LEU A 64 8.59 -11.00 0.33
N THR A 65 7.93 -10.30 -0.61
CA THR A 65 6.68 -10.77 -1.19
C THR A 65 6.90 -12.00 -2.07
N GLN A 66 7.96 -12.04 -2.89
CA GLN A 66 8.26 -13.20 -3.74
C GLN A 66 8.60 -14.46 -2.92
N GLU A 67 9.40 -14.32 -1.87
CA GLU A 67 9.74 -15.40 -0.93
C GLU A 67 8.49 -16.00 -0.26
N ASN A 68 7.41 -15.24 -0.16
CA ASN A 68 6.13 -15.67 0.40
C ASN A 68 5.08 -16.04 -0.68
N GLY A 69 5.50 -16.26 -1.92
CA GLY A 69 4.64 -16.78 -2.99
C GLY A 69 3.78 -15.74 -3.70
N TYR A 70 4.06 -14.45 -3.55
CA TYR A 70 3.43 -13.41 -4.36
C TYR A 70 4.18 -13.22 -5.67
N GLU A 71 3.48 -13.32 -6.80
CA GLU A 71 4.05 -13.14 -8.14
C GLU A 71 3.83 -11.72 -8.71
N ASP A 72 2.91 -10.96 -8.10
CA ASP A 72 2.53 -9.62 -8.54
C ASP A 72 3.57 -8.54 -8.18
N MET A 73 3.49 -7.39 -8.85
CA MET A 73 4.32 -6.23 -8.52
C MET A 73 3.94 -5.65 -7.14
N PRO A 74 4.87 -4.96 -6.44
CA PRO A 74 4.62 -4.43 -5.10
C PRO A 74 3.36 -3.56 -4.97
N LEU A 75 3.05 -2.75 -5.99
CA LEU A 75 1.85 -1.92 -5.99
C LEU A 75 0.59 -2.79 -5.98
N ASP A 76 0.54 -3.84 -6.81
CA ASP A 76 -0.61 -4.73 -6.95
C ASP A 76 -0.87 -5.53 -5.68
N VAL A 77 0.19 -6.08 -5.07
CA VAL A 77 0.09 -6.78 -3.77
C VAL A 77 -0.55 -5.86 -2.73
N LEU A 78 -0.06 -4.62 -2.63
CA LEU A 78 -0.59 -3.65 -1.67
C LEU A 78 -2.00 -3.19 -2.00
N VAL A 79 -2.33 -2.95 -3.27
CA VAL A 79 -3.68 -2.57 -3.70
C VAL A 79 -4.67 -3.68 -3.38
N ASN A 80 -4.32 -4.93 -3.70
CA ASN A 80 -5.15 -6.10 -3.43
C ASN A 80 -5.37 -6.35 -1.95
N LYS A 81 -4.38 -6.03 -1.10
CA LYS A 81 -4.52 -6.10 0.35
C LYS A 81 -5.36 -4.94 0.90
N VAL A 82 -5.00 -3.70 0.57
CA VAL A 82 -5.57 -2.47 1.13
C VAL A 82 -7.03 -2.27 0.75
N LYS A 83 -7.45 -2.71 -0.45
CA LYS A 83 -8.87 -2.63 -0.87
C LYS A 83 -9.80 -3.44 0.04
N ASN A 84 -9.28 -4.36 0.85
CA ASN A 84 -10.10 -5.16 1.75
C ASN A 84 -10.25 -4.54 3.16
N PHE A 85 -9.59 -3.41 3.44
CA PHE A 85 -9.69 -2.76 4.74
C PHE A 85 -10.87 -1.78 4.83
N ASP A 86 -11.47 -1.71 6.01
CA ASP A 86 -12.61 -0.86 6.30
C ASP A 86 -12.20 0.56 6.65
N SER A 87 -11.09 0.72 7.37
CA SER A 87 -10.64 2.02 7.91
C SER A 87 -9.12 2.17 7.90
N ILE A 88 -8.65 3.40 8.09
CA ILE A 88 -7.23 3.71 8.23
C ILE A 88 -6.61 3.02 9.45
N ASP A 89 -7.33 2.98 10.57
CA ASP A 89 -6.82 2.35 11.79
C ASP A 89 -6.61 0.84 11.60
N GLN A 90 -7.54 0.18 10.89
CA GLN A 90 -7.39 -1.22 10.51
C GLN A 90 -6.18 -1.42 9.59
N LEU A 91 -6.05 -0.57 8.56
CA LEU A 91 -4.93 -0.61 7.62
C LEU A 91 -3.58 -0.53 8.35
N GLN A 92 -3.42 0.39 9.30
CA GLN A 92 -2.16 0.56 10.03
C GLN A 92 -1.78 -0.69 10.84
N ARG A 93 -2.76 -1.29 11.52
CA ARG A 93 -2.56 -2.52 12.30
C ARG A 93 -2.26 -3.72 11.39
N GLU A 94 -3.09 -3.93 10.38
CA GLU A 94 -3.02 -5.13 9.53
C GLU A 94 -1.84 -5.13 8.57
N LEU A 95 -1.42 -3.98 8.04
CA LEU A 95 -0.19 -3.92 7.23
C LEU A 95 1.06 -4.18 8.07
N SER A 96 1.10 -3.70 9.31
CA SER A 96 2.22 -3.99 10.21
C SER A 96 2.30 -5.49 10.51
N ASN A 97 1.17 -6.12 10.81
CA ASN A 97 1.08 -7.57 11.02
C ASN A 97 1.45 -8.35 9.76
N PHE A 98 0.98 -7.91 8.59
CA PHE A 98 1.31 -8.52 7.31
C PHE A 98 2.83 -8.57 7.08
N ILE A 99 3.52 -7.45 7.25
CA ILE A 99 4.99 -7.41 7.10
C ILE A 99 5.69 -8.31 8.14
N THR A 100 5.24 -8.30 9.39
CA THR A 100 5.81 -9.17 10.43
C THR A 100 5.66 -10.64 10.05
N ASN A 101 4.48 -11.05 9.59
CA ASN A 101 4.23 -12.43 9.19
C ASN A 101 5.08 -12.85 7.98
N LEU A 102 5.22 -11.98 6.97
CA LEU A 102 6.10 -12.25 5.83
C LEU A 102 7.55 -12.49 6.27
N LYS A 103 8.03 -11.77 7.30
CA LYS A 103 9.39 -11.93 7.84
C LYS A 103 9.52 -13.21 8.68
N SER A 104 8.48 -13.61 9.41
CA SER A 104 8.48 -14.79 10.27
C SER A 104 8.46 -16.11 9.49
N ASN A 105 7.85 -16.14 8.30
CA ASN A 105 7.85 -17.31 7.42
C ASN A 105 9.22 -17.62 6.77
N LYS A 106 10.23 -16.81 7.03
CA LYS A 106 11.61 -16.98 6.54
C LYS A 106 12.45 -17.92 7.44
N GLN A 107 11.87 -18.53 8.47
CA GLN A 107 12.54 -19.47 9.38
C GLN A 107 12.32 -20.92 8.98
#